data_AF-E4YF75-F1
#
_entry.id   AF-E4YF75-F1
#
_cell.length_a   1.000
_cell.length_b   1.000
_cell.length_c   1.000
_cell.angle_alpha   90.00
_cell.angle_beta   90.00
_cell.angle_gamma   90.00
#
_symmetry.space_group_name_H-M   'P 1'
#
loop_
_entity.id
_entity.type
_entity.pdbx_description
1 polymer ?
#
loop_
_entity_poly.entity_id
_entity_poly.type
_entity_poly.pdbx_seq_one_letter_code
_entity_poly.pdbx_strand_id
1 'polypeptide(L)'
;MLRILLLLGISYGQSQKRLPDAIIFGVRKGGTRALLEFVEINTKVAAAGPEIHFFDRDVNYNNGNFTWYREQMPVASDDQLVIEKTPRYFVVRKAIARMKELVEERKRDCDENLSSSAWTCKPLKLILIVREPVSRLISGFTQIQDKRLKLNKEPGPELEQEVFINGDPNQERFKF
;
A
#
# COMPACT_ATOMS: atom_id res chain seq x y z
N MET A 1 20.15 -41.07 -5.78
CA MET A 1 19.03 -41.43 -4.89
C MET A 1 17.98 -40.31 -4.91
N LEU A 2 17.47 -39.96 -6.10
CA LEU A 2 16.64 -38.76 -6.32
C LEU A 2 15.48 -39.08 -7.26
N ARG A 3 14.66 -40.09 -6.92
CA ARG A 3 13.57 -40.57 -7.78
C ARG A 3 12.38 -41.21 -7.04
N ILE A 4 12.15 -40.87 -5.77
CA ILE A 4 10.99 -41.39 -4.99
C ILE A 4 10.40 -40.25 -4.16
N LEU A 5 9.64 -39.36 -4.80
CA LEU A 5 8.73 -38.40 -4.13
C LEU A 5 7.68 -37.85 -5.13
N LEU A 6 7.29 -38.67 -6.12
CA LEU A 6 6.33 -38.30 -7.18
C LEU A 6 4.98 -39.04 -7.03
N LEU A 7 4.67 -39.59 -5.84
CA LEU A 7 3.46 -40.39 -5.60
C LEU A 7 2.48 -39.79 -4.58
N LEU A 8 2.71 -38.56 -4.15
CA LEU A 8 1.66 -37.71 -3.58
C LEU A 8 1.57 -36.53 -4.52
N GLY A 9 0.40 -36.30 -5.13
CA GLY A 9 0.11 -35.19 -6.05
C GLY A 9 0.17 -33.81 -5.39
N ILE A 10 1.16 -33.56 -4.55
CA ILE A 10 1.51 -32.24 -4.05
C ILE A 10 2.19 -31.54 -5.22
N SER A 11 1.39 -30.87 -6.04
CA SER A 11 1.89 -29.74 -6.80
C SER A 11 2.50 -28.78 -5.79
N TYR A 12 3.83 -28.73 -5.72
CA TYR A 12 4.51 -27.61 -5.08
C TYR A 12 4.16 -26.40 -5.95
N GLY A 13 3.12 -25.66 -5.55
CA GLY A 13 2.77 -24.39 -6.18
C GLY A 13 4.02 -23.52 -6.24
N GLN A 14 4.31 -22.96 -7.40
CA GLN A 14 5.53 -22.18 -7.60
C GLN A 14 5.41 -20.90 -6.78
N SER A 15 6.17 -20.80 -5.69
CA SER A 15 6.23 -19.60 -4.87
C SER A 15 7.15 -18.57 -5.51
N GLN A 16 6.64 -17.38 -5.82
CA GLN A 16 7.41 -16.33 -6.48
C GLN A 16 6.98 -14.94 -6.03
N LYS A 17 7.86 -13.95 -6.20
CA LYS A 17 7.48 -12.54 -6.06
C LYS A 17 6.76 -12.09 -7.32
N ARG A 18 5.71 -11.30 -7.12
CA ARG A 18 4.82 -10.88 -8.20
C ARG A 18 4.14 -9.57 -7.87
N LEU A 19 3.63 -8.88 -8.90
CA LEU A 19 2.94 -7.61 -8.73
C LEU A 19 1.69 -7.76 -7.84
N PRO A 20 1.31 -6.72 -7.09
CA PRO A 20 0.23 -6.80 -6.11
C PRO A 20 -1.14 -7.00 -6.77
N ASP A 21 -1.96 -7.85 -6.15
CA ASP A 21 -3.37 -8.05 -6.47
C ASP A 21 -4.26 -6.91 -5.99
N ALA A 22 -3.91 -6.36 -4.83
CA ALA A 22 -4.63 -5.26 -4.21
C ALA A 22 -3.70 -4.23 -3.57
N ILE A 23 -4.11 -2.97 -3.60
CA ILE A 23 -3.38 -1.85 -3.00
C ILE A 23 -4.25 -1.13 -1.99
N ILE A 24 -3.77 -1.04 -0.74
CA ILE A 24 -4.32 -0.13 0.25
C ILE A 24 -3.66 1.24 0.05
N PHE A 25 -4.34 2.11 -0.69
CA PHE A 25 -3.76 3.37 -1.20
C PHE A 25 -4.05 4.58 -0.30
N GLY A 26 -4.85 4.41 0.74
CA GLY A 26 -5.22 5.49 1.66
C GLY A 26 -6.24 5.11 2.72
N VAL A 27 -6.57 6.03 3.64
CA VAL A 27 -5.94 7.35 3.82
C VAL A 27 -4.96 7.34 5.00
N ARG A 28 -3.99 8.27 5.01
CA ARG A 28 -3.11 8.48 6.18
C ARG A 28 -3.98 8.72 7.42
N LYS A 29 -3.67 7.98 8.50
CA LYS A 29 -4.41 7.96 9.78
C LYS A 29 -5.83 7.35 9.72
N GLY A 30 -6.17 6.69 8.61
CA GLY A 30 -7.42 5.92 8.48
C GLY A 30 -7.40 4.53 9.13
N GLY A 31 -6.25 4.06 9.62
CA GLY A 31 -6.10 2.69 10.16
C GLY A 31 -5.54 1.68 9.16
N THR A 32 -4.85 2.15 8.12
CA THR A 32 -4.30 1.33 7.05
C THR A 32 -3.38 0.20 7.53
N ARG A 33 -2.57 0.42 8.59
CA ARG A 33 -1.70 -0.64 9.16
C ARG A 33 -2.51 -1.74 9.84
N ALA A 34 -3.48 -1.38 10.68
CA ALA A 34 -4.38 -2.33 11.33
C ALA A 34 -5.17 -3.14 10.28
N LEU A 35 -5.66 -2.50 9.23
CA LEU A 35 -6.31 -3.20 8.12
C LEU A 35 -5.39 -4.24 7.48
N LEU A 36 -4.14 -3.87 7.17
CA LEU A 36 -3.18 -4.80 6.58
C LEU A 36 -2.90 -5.98 7.53
N GLU A 37 -2.65 -5.71 8.81
CA GLU A 37 -2.40 -6.73 9.83
C GLU A 37 -3.57 -7.70 9.99
N PHE A 38 -4.81 -7.21 10.00
CA PHE A 38 -5.99 -8.08 10.11
C PHE A 38 -6.22 -8.92 8.85
N VAL A 39 -5.97 -8.36 7.67
CA VAL A 39 -6.10 -9.10 6.41
C VAL A 39 -5.01 -10.16 6.27
N GLU A 40 -3.80 -9.88 6.77
CA GLU A 40 -2.64 -10.78 6.76
C GLU A 40 -2.82 -12.02 7.66
N ILE A 41 -3.77 -12.02 8.62
CA ILE A 41 -4.13 -13.23 9.38
C ILE A 41 -4.67 -14.34 8.46
N ASN A 42 -5.24 -13.98 7.30
CA ASN A 42 -5.72 -14.96 6.34
C ASN A 42 -4.54 -15.61 5.58
N THR A 43 -4.43 -16.94 5.65
CA THR A 43 -3.35 -17.71 4.99
C THR A 43 -3.30 -17.54 3.47
N LYS A 44 -4.40 -17.08 2.85
CA LYS A 44 -4.47 -16.74 1.43
C LYS A 44 -4.00 -15.32 1.11
N VAL A 45 -3.33 -14.62 2.03
CA VAL A 45 -2.77 -13.29 1.80
C VAL A 45 -1.28 -13.30 2.09
N ALA A 46 -0.52 -12.69 1.18
CA ALA A 46 0.87 -12.34 1.38
C ALA A 46 0.99 -10.80 1.31
N ALA A 47 1.27 -10.16 2.44
CA ALA A 47 1.32 -8.71 2.53
C ALA A 47 2.76 -8.17 2.56
N ALA A 48 3.02 -7.08 1.85
CA ALA A 48 4.25 -6.31 2.05
C ALA A 48 4.13 -5.48 3.33
N GLY A 49 4.95 -5.80 4.34
CA GLY A 49 4.88 -5.15 5.66
C GLY A 49 5.17 -3.64 5.61
N PRO A 50 6.34 -3.21 5.10
CA PRO A 50 6.68 -1.79 4.97
C PRO A 50 5.88 -1.03 3.90
N GLU A 51 5.83 0.30 4.02
CA GLU A 51 5.35 1.17 2.94
C GLU A 51 6.37 1.23 1.81
N ILE A 52 5.99 0.75 0.62
CA ILE A 52 6.92 0.62 -0.51
C ILE A 52 7.20 1.97 -1.19
N HIS A 53 6.24 2.89 -1.15
CA HIS A 53 6.39 4.23 -1.73
C HIS A 53 6.82 4.23 -3.21
N PHE A 54 6.29 3.31 -4.01
CA PHE A 54 6.66 3.21 -5.43
C PHE A 54 6.02 4.34 -6.25
N PHE A 55 4.70 4.53 -6.14
CA PHE A 55 3.98 5.48 -6.99
C PHE A 55 4.14 6.95 -6.58
N ASP A 56 4.51 7.25 -5.33
CA ASP A 56 4.67 8.61 -4.83
C ASP A 56 6.11 9.15 -4.92
N ARG A 57 7.14 8.30 -4.90
CA ARG A 57 8.55 8.71 -4.95
C ARG A 57 9.16 8.44 -6.32
N ASP A 58 9.71 9.48 -6.95
CA ASP A 58 10.29 9.36 -8.30
C ASP A 58 11.52 8.46 -8.34
N VAL A 59 12.34 8.51 -7.29
CA VAL A 59 13.49 7.60 -7.12
C VAL A 59 13.10 6.13 -7.17
N ASN A 60 11.94 5.76 -6.61
CA ASN A 60 11.46 4.39 -6.64
C ASN A 60 10.79 4.08 -7.98
N TYR A 61 9.95 4.98 -8.48
CA TYR A 61 9.20 4.77 -9.72
C TYR A 61 10.10 4.60 -10.95
N ASN A 62 11.15 5.42 -11.04
CA ASN A 62 12.07 5.40 -12.17
C ASN A 62 13.09 4.25 -12.08
N ASN A 63 13.06 3.45 -11.02
CA ASN A 63 13.98 2.34 -10.82
C ASN A 63 13.45 1.06 -11.49
N GLY A 64 13.78 0.86 -12.77
CA GLY A 64 13.70 -0.45 -13.41
C GLY A 64 12.31 -0.95 -13.81
N ASN A 65 11.43 -0.08 -14.31
CA ASN A 65 10.18 -0.44 -15.01
C ASN A 65 9.40 -1.59 -14.33
N PHE A 66 8.92 -1.35 -13.09
CA PHE A 66 8.22 -2.32 -12.23
C PHE A 66 9.02 -3.52 -11.70
N THR A 67 10.23 -3.80 -12.21
CA THR A 67 11.09 -4.88 -11.71
C THR A 67 11.45 -4.65 -10.24
N TRP A 68 11.92 -3.45 -9.90
CA TRP A 68 12.23 -3.11 -8.51
C TRP A 68 11.01 -3.24 -7.60
N TYR A 69 9.84 -2.84 -8.09
CA TYR A 69 8.59 -2.89 -7.33
C TYR A 69 8.14 -4.33 -7.04
N ARG A 70 8.24 -5.21 -8.04
CA ARG A 70 8.02 -6.66 -7.88
C ARG A 70 8.95 -7.25 -6.83
N GLU A 71 10.21 -6.83 -6.81
CA GLU A 71 11.18 -7.27 -5.80
C GLU A 71 10.86 -6.81 -4.37
N GLN A 72 10.02 -5.79 -4.19
CA GLN A 72 9.58 -5.38 -2.85
C GLN A 72 8.41 -6.22 -2.34
N MET A 73 7.81 -7.06 -3.18
CA MET A 73 6.67 -7.90 -2.80
C MET A 73 7.14 -9.15 -2.05
N PRO A 74 6.30 -9.69 -1.14
CA PRO A 74 6.57 -10.98 -0.53
C PRO A 74 6.56 -12.10 -1.58
N VAL A 75 7.26 -13.18 -1.28
CA VAL A 75 7.10 -14.44 -2.01
C VAL A 75 5.69 -14.97 -1.70
N ALA A 76 4.92 -15.28 -2.74
CA ALA A 76 3.55 -15.76 -2.61
C ALA A 76 3.33 -17.00 -3.48
N SER A 77 2.53 -17.93 -3.00
CA SER A 77 2.00 -19.02 -3.83
C SER A 77 0.92 -18.51 -4.79
N ASP A 78 0.57 -19.36 -5.76
CA ASP A 78 -0.43 -19.04 -6.80
C ASP A 78 -1.84 -18.79 -6.24
N ASP A 79 -2.16 -19.38 -5.09
CA ASP A 79 -3.47 -19.26 -4.43
C ASP A 79 -3.57 -18.11 -3.42
N GLN A 80 -2.45 -17.45 -3.12
CA GLN A 80 -2.41 -16.28 -2.25
C GLN A 80 -2.79 -14.99 -3.00
N LEU A 81 -3.07 -13.92 -2.27
CA LEU A 81 -3.23 -12.57 -2.78
C LEU A 81 -2.06 -11.72 -2.30
N VAL A 82 -1.37 -11.06 -3.22
CA VAL A 82 -0.30 -10.12 -2.87
C VAL A 82 -0.90 -8.74 -2.60
N ILE A 83 -0.62 -8.17 -1.44
CA ILE A 83 -1.16 -6.86 -1.03
C ILE A 83 -0.04 -5.96 -0.56
N GLU A 84 0.02 -4.72 -1.05
CA GLU A 84 0.82 -3.67 -0.40
C GLU A 84 -0.02 -2.48 0.06
N LYS A 85 0.56 -1.71 0.99
CA LYS A 85 -0.08 -0.56 1.59
C LYS A 85 0.84 0.65 1.57
N THR A 86 0.47 1.70 0.85
CA THR A 86 1.09 3.03 0.98
C THR A 86 0.01 4.10 1.00
N PRO A 87 -0.37 4.63 2.19
CA PRO A 87 -1.49 5.56 2.34
C PRO A 87 -1.28 6.93 1.67
N ARG A 88 -0.03 7.25 1.32
CA ARG A 88 0.33 8.51 0.66
C ARG A 88 -0.14 8.57 -0.78
N TYR A 89 -0.40 7.43 -1.42
CA TYR A 89 -0.88 7.39 -2.81
C TYR A 89 -2.19 8.17 -3.00
N PHE A 90 -3.09 8.17 -2.00
CA PHE A 90 -4.35 8.90 -2.04
C PHE A 90 -4.21 10.41 -2.30
N VAL A 91 -3.15 11.05 -1.80
CA VAL A 91 -2.98 12.52 -1.89
C VAL A 91 -1.96 12.95 -2.95
N VAL A 92 -1.22 12.02 -3.55
CA VAL A 92 -0.17 12.33 -4.52
C VAL A 92 -0.72 12.17 -5.93
N ARG A 93 -0.96 13.29 -6.64
CA ARG A 93 -1.60 13.30 -7.97
C ARG A 93 -0.97 12.32 -8.97
N LYS A 94 0.36 12.29 -9.05
CA LYS A 94 1.10 11.39 -9.96
C LYS A 94 0.92 9.90 -9.63
N ALA A 95 0.56 9.55 -8.39
CA ALA A 95 0.41 8.15 -8.01
C ALA A 95 -0.75 7.47 -8.76
N ILE A 96 -1.85 8.19 -9.01
CA ILE A 96 -3.00 7.68 -9.75
C ILE A 96 -2.62 7.35 -11.20
N ALA A 97 -1.90 8.26 -11.87
CA ALA A 97 -1.46 8.04 -13.25
C ALA A 97 -0.57 6.78 -13.35
N ARG A 98 0.38 6.65 -12.43
CA ARG A 98 1.31 5.52 -12.38
C ARG A 98 0.65 4.19 -12.00
N MET A 99 -0.40 4.21 -11.17
CA MET A 99 -1.21 3.02 -10.92
C MET A 99 -1.96 2.53 -12.15
N LYS A 100 -2.32 3.42 -13.08
CA LYS A 100 -2.87 2.99 -14.39
C LYS A 100 -1.81 2.26 -15.20
N GLU A 101 -0.57 2.73 -15.18
CA GLU A 101 0.56 2.04 -15.82
C GLU A 101 0.78 0.64 -15.21
N LEU A 102 0.60 0.47 -13.88
CA LEU A 102 0.60 -0.85 -13.25
C LEU A 102 -0.48 -1.79 -13.81
N VAL A 103 -1.69 -1.28 -14.07
CA VAL A 103 -2.77 -2.09 -14.65
C VAL A 103 -2.36 -2.62 -16.03
N GLU A 104 -1.72 -1.78 -16.85
CA GLU A 104 -1.21 -2.20 -18.16
C GLU A 104 -0.02 -3.15 -18.05
N GLU A 105 0.86 -2.97 -17.06
CA GLU A 105 1.93 -3.92 -16.74
C GLU A 105 1.38 -5.29 -16.37
N ARG A 106 0.38 -5.34 -15.48
CA ARG A 106 -0.27 -6.59 -15.07
C ARG A 106 -0.96 -7.33 -16.21
N LYS A 107 -1.58 -6.59 -17.14
CA LYS A 107 -2.15 -7.17 -18.36
C LYS A 107 -1.09 -7.80 -19.25
N ARG A 108 0.11 -7.21 -19.34
CA ARG A 108 1.23 -7.79 -20.09
C ARG A 108 1.79 -9.06 -19.43
N ASP A 109 1.77 -9.13 -18.09
CA ASP A 109 2.10 -10.36 -17.36
C ASP A 109 1.01 -11.47 -17.50
N CYS A 110 -0.19 -11.13 -17.98
CA CYS A 110 -1.25 -12.10 -18.30
C CYS A 110 -1.08 -12.59 -19.75
N ASP A 111 -0.36 -13.70 -19.93
CA ASP A 111 -0.24 -14.40 -21.23
C ASP A 111 -1.61 -14.93 -21.69
N GLU A 112 -1.88 -14.89 -23.00
CA GLU A 112 -3.09 -15.44 -23.63
C GLU A 112 -3.22 -16.97 -23.44
N ASN A 113 -2.10 -17.65 -23.17
CA ASN A 113 -2.05 -19.08 -22.85
C ASN A 113 -2.31 -19.38 -21.36
N LEU A 114 -2.35 -18.36 -20.50
CA LEU A 114 -2.74 -18.53 -19.10
C LEU A 114 -4.26 -18.52 -18.96
N SER A 115 -4.78 -19.39 -18.08
CA SER A 115 -6.19 -19.41 -17.75
C SER A 115 -6.66 -18.03 -17.27
N SER A 116 -7.85 -17.58 -17.69
CA SER A 116 -8.48 -16.35 -17.18
C SER A 116 -8.69 -16.35 -15.64
N SER A 117 -8.51 -17.50 -15.00
CA SER A 117 -8.53 -17.68 -13.54
C SER A 117 -7.21 -17.32 -12.84
N ALA A 118 -6.12 -17.15 -13.59
CA ALA A 118 -4.80 -16.76 -13.08
C ALA A 118 -4.85 -15.38 -12.40
N TRP A 119 -4.04 -15.20 -11.36
CA TRP A 119 -4.01 -13.96 -10.59
C TRP A 119 -3.56 -12.75 -11.44
N THR A 120 -2.65 -12.95 -12.40
CA THR A 120 -2.14 -11.92 -13.33
C THR A 120 -3.27 -11.27 -14.12
N CYS A 121 -4.25 -12.07 -14.51
CA CYS A 121 -5.37 -11.68 -15.37
C CYS A 121 -6.53 -11.02 -14.61
N LYS A 122 -6.48 -10.98 -13.27
CA LYS A 122 -7.53 -10.35 -12.44
C LYS A 122 -7.31 -8.84 -12.37
N PRO A 123 -8.39 -8.04 -12.27
CA PRO A 123 -8.28 -6.61 -12.10
C PRO A 123 -7.59 -6.25 -10.78
N LEU A 124 -6.77 -5.21 -10.82
CA LEU A 124 -6.20 -4.58 -9.63
C LEU A 124 -7.31 -4.06 -8.72
N LYS A 125 -7.28 -4.47 -7.46
CA LYS A 125 -8.23 -3.98 -6.45
C LYS A 125 -7.63 -2.81 -5.69
N LEU A 126 -8.37 -1.71 -5.56
CA LEU A 126 -7.97 -0.57 -4.76
C LEU A 126 -8.82 -0.52 -3.49
N ILE A 127 -8.16 -0.48 -2.34
CA ILE A 127 -8.81 -0.47 -1.03
C ILE A 127 -8.57 0.89 -0.38
N LEU A 128 -9.66 1.60 -0.08
CA LEU A 128 -9.66 2.86 0.64
C LEU A 128 -10.27 2.64 2.02
N ILE A 129 -9.49 2.86 3.08
CA ILE A 129 -10.00 2.90 4.46
C ILE A 129 -10.05 4.34 4.93
N VAL A 130 -11.23 4.77 5.37
CA VAL A 130 -11.52 6.13 5.81
C VAL A 130 -11.83 6.16 7.30
N ARG A 131 -11.65 7.34 7.89
CA ARG A 131 -12.01 7.67 9.27
C ARG A 131 -12.71 9.03 9.25
N GLU A 132 -13.55 9.29 10.25
CA GLU A 132 -14.12 10.62 10.52
C GLU A 132 -13.03 11.71 10.41
N PRO A 133 -13.26 12.75 9.58
CA PRO A 133 -12.21 13.68 9.15
C PRO A 133 -11.56 14.47 10.29
N VAL A 134 -12.31 14.92 11.30
CA VAL A 134 -11.78 15.70 12.43
C VAL A 134 -10.89 14.82 13.30
N SER A 135 -11.36 13.63 13.65
CA SER A 135 -10.59 12.63 14.39
C SER A 135 -9.33 12.20 13.63
N ARG A 136 -9.42 12.09 12.30
CA ARG A 136 -8.28 11.80 11.43
C ARG A 136 -7.26 12.96 11.43
N LEU A 137 -7.73 14.21 11.42
CA LEU A 137 -6.89 15.42 11.51
C LEU A 137 -6.13 15.44 12.84
N ILE A 138 -6.84 15.31 13.97
CA ILE A 138 -6.24 15.26 15.31
C ILE A 138 -5.17 14.16 15.37
N SER A 139 -5.50 12.95 14.90
CA SER A 139 -4.53 11.83 14.86
C SER A 139 -3.31 12.12 13.98
N GLY A 140 -3.48 12.88 12.90
CA GLY A 140 -2.40 13.33 12.01
C GLY A 140 -1.47 14.32 12.71
N PHE A 141 -2.06 15.30 13.40
CA PHE A 141 -1.35 16.28 14.20
C PHE A 141 -0.57 15.61 15.35
N THR A 142 -1.21 14.75 16.15
CA THR A 142 -0.55 14.03 17.25
C THR A 142 0.66 13.23 16.76
N GLN A 143 0.57 12.59 15.58
CA GLN A 143 1.72 11.87 15.02
C GLN A 143 2.90 12.80 14.67
N ILE A 144 2.62 14.00 14.18
CA ILE A 144 3.66 14.99 13.86
C ILE A 144 4.35 15.44 15.15
N GLN A 145 3.56 15.75 16.18
CA GLN A 145 4.08 16.17 17.48
C GLN A 145 4.94 15.07 18.15
N ASP A 146 4.43 13.83 18.20
CA ASP A 146 5.19 12.68 18.71
C ASP A 146 6.52 12.48 17.95
N LYS A 147 6.52 12.65 16.63
CA LYS A 147 7.75 12.55 15.82
C LYS A 147 8.75 13.66 16.16
N ARG A 148 8.31 14.88 16.45
CA ARG A 148 9.20 15.99 16.85
C ARG A 148 9.85 15.69 18.20
N LEU A 149 9.05 15.25 19.17
CA LEU A 149 9.53 14.87 20.51
C LEU A 149 10.56 13.75 20.44
N LYS A 150 10.31 12.70 19.65
CA LYS A 150 11.26 11.60 19.43
C LYS A 150 12.58 12.02 18.77
N LEU A 151 12.60 13.17 18.10
CA LEU A 151 13.79 13.76 17.50
C LEU A 151 14.44 14.83 18.40
N ASN A 152 14.05 14.92 19.68
CA ASN A 152 14.49 15.95 20.63
C ASN A 152 14.30 17.37 20.09
N LYS A 153 13.23 17.60 19.33
CA LYS A 153 12.85 18.94 18.85
C LYS A 153 11.77 19.52 19.75
N GLU A 154 11.80 20.84 19.89
CA GLU A 154 10.73 21.57 20.58
C GLU A 154 9.35 21.22 20.01
N PRO A 155 8.32 21.09 20.89
CA PRO A 155 6.94 20.91 20.48
C PRO A 155 6.55 21.95 19.41
N GLY A 156 5.78 21.51 18.41
CA GLY A 156 5.14 22.46 17.50
C GLY A 156 4.05 23.26 18.20
N PRO A 157 3.48 24.27 17.53
CA PRO A 157 2.34 25.02 18.06
C PRO A 157 1.13 24.11 18.35
N GLU A 158 0.18 24.61 19.13
CA GLU A 158 -1.06 23.90 19.46
C GLU A 158 -1.91 23.64 18.20
N LEU A 159 -2.82 22.66 18.26
CA LEU A 159 -3.62 22.26 17.10
C LEU A 159 -4.44 23.44 16.56
N GLU A 160 -5.03 24.20 17.47
CA GLU A 160 -5.86 25.37 17.19
C GLU A 160 -5.06 26.44 16.44
N GLN A 161 -3.79 26.64 16.79
CA GLN A 161 -2.90 27.60 16.14
C GLN A 161 -2.46 27.16 14.73
N GLU A 162 -2.43 25.84 14.46
CA GLU A 162 -2.12 25.31 13.14
C GLU A 162 -3.32 25.36 12.19
N VAL A 163 -4.51 25.02 12.71
CA VAL A 163 -5.73 24.85 11.91
C VAL A 163 -6.45 26.18 11.68
N PHE A 164 -6.50 27.03 12.70
CA PHE A 164 -7.27 28.27 12.68
C PHE A 164 -6.39 29.51 12.48
N ILE A 165 -6.97 30.55 11.88
CA ILE A 165 -6.30 31.85 11.73
C ILE A 165 -6.22 32.48 13.12
N ASN A 166 -5.00 32.74 13.60
CA ASN A 166 -4.74 33.26 14.95
C ASN A 166 -5.34 32.44 16.09
N GLY A 167 -5.66 31.15 15.86
CA GLY A 167 -6.33 30.30 16.85
C GLY A 167 -7.84 30.55 16.99
N ASP A 168 -8.46 31.38 16.15
CA ASP A 168 -9.91 31.64 16.20
C ASP A 168 -10.70 30.53 15.48
N PRO A 169 -11.47 29.69 16.20
CA PRO A 169 -12.23 28.61 15.59
C PRO A 169 -13.29 29.07 14.58
N ASN A 170 -13.63 30.37 14.57
CA ASN A 170 -14.55 30.96 13.58
C ASN A 170 -13.84 31.38 12.28
N GLN A 171 -12.51 31.25 12.20
CA GLN A 171 -11.71 31.61 11.04
C GLN A 171 -10.77 30.46 10.63
N GLU A 172 -11.11 29.75 9.57
CA GLU A 172 -10.31 28.63 9.08
C GLU A 172 -9.17 29.08 8.15
N ARG A 173 -7.98 28.52 8.35
CA ARG A 173 -6.78 28.84 7.55
C ARG A 173 -6.77 28.17 6.17
N PHE A 174 -7.50 27.07 6.02
CA PHE A 174 -7.61 26.30 4.80
C PHE A 174 -9.06 26.27 4.34
N LYS A 175 -9.38 26.94 3.22
CA LYS A 175 -10.65 26.74 2.52
C LYS A 175 -10.48 25.54 1.58
N PHE A 176 -11.31 24.52 1.75
CA PHE A 176 -11.36 23.36 0.86
C PHE A 176 -12.16 23.67 -0.40
#